data_AF-A0A4Y9RKR6-F1
#
_entry.id   AF-A0A4Y9RKR6-F1
#
_cell.length_a   1.000
_cell.length_b   1.000
_cell.length_c   1.000
_cell.angle_alpha   90.00
_cell.angle_beta   90.00
_cell.angle_gamma   90.00
#
_symmetry.space_group_name_H-M   'P 1'
#
loop_
_entity.id
_entity.type
_entity.pdbx_description
1 polymer ?
#
loop_
_entity_poly.entity_id
_entity_poly.type
_entity_poly.pdbx_seq_one_letter_code
_entity_poly.pdbx_strand_id
1 'polypeptide(L)'
;MTQSHTADVNALVARFTELQERWEGNPDQFSWEALQELASAGAHAYNDEAGPSFHALVLDGVPHTAFHERFVRFSLDAGFDPFRLGTAGATQSTVRALLDHAALAQAAASNPASARMHAMFLEQARQRFGPMVEQARAGNADAMESLQPVFTACAESIPSELLAVVVPELARAHGGGAGGPFPGEEGYLSAAESAIDSARPQG
;
A
#
# COMPACT_ATOMS: atom_id res chain seq x y z
N MET A 1 -6.09 25.66 9.22
CA MET A 1 -5.93 25.43 7.77
C MET A 1 -6.42 24.04 7.33
N THR A 2 -7.18 23.31 8.15
CA THR A 2 -7.61 21.92 7.89
C THR A 2 -8.88 21.79 7.03
N GLN A 3 -9.75 22.81 6.99
CA GLN A 3 -11.02 22.75 6.25
C GLN A 3 -10.86 22.72 4.72
N SER A 4 -9.85 23.38 4.15
CA SER A 4 -9.62 23.40 2.70
C SER A 4 -9.20 22.02 2.19
N HIS A 5 -8.29 21.37 2.92
CA HIS A 5 -7.72 20.09 2.51
C HIS A 5 -8.72 18.93 2.56
N THR A 6 -9.60 18.89 3.57
CA THR A 6 -10.69 17.89 3.62
C THR A 6 -11.69 18.09 2.48
N ALA A 7 -11.98 19.33 2.10
CA ALA A 7 -12.86 19.61 0.96
C ALA A 7 -12.24 19.13 -0.36
N ASP A 8 -10.91 19.25 -0.51
CA ASP A 8 -10.19 18.78 -1.69
C ASP A 8 -10.18 17.23 -1.79
N VAL A 9 -9.93 16.52 -0.68
CA VAL A 9 -9.99 15.03 -0.67
C VAL A 9 -11.41 14.53 -0.95
N ASN A 10 -12.42 15.13 -0.35
CA ASN A 10 -13.82 14.75 -0.61
C ASN A 10 -14.22 14.97 -2.08
N ALA A 11 -13.71 16.03 -2.71
CA ALA A 11 -13.94 16.27 -4.13
C ALA A 11 -13.28 15.21 -5.02
N LEU A 12 -12.07 14.75 -4.66
CA LEU A 12 -11.39 13.65 -5.34
C LEU A 12 -12.16 12.33 -5.21
N VAL A 13 -12.66 12.01 -4.02
CA VAL A 13 -13.50 10.82 -3.77
C VAL A 13 -14.77 10.87 -4.60
N ALA A 14 -15.50 11.99 -4.57
CA ALA A 14 -16.72 12.16 -5.35
C ALA A 14 -16.45 11.97 -6.86
N ARG A 15 -15.38 12.59 -7.38
CA ARG A 15 -14.96 12.45 -8.79
C ARG A 15 -14.56 11.02 -9.13
N PHE A 16 -13.92 10.28 -8.22
CA PHE A 16 -13.61 8.87 -8.41
C PHE A 16 -14.88 8.04 -8.55
N THR A 17 -15.83 8.20 -7.63
CA THR A 17 -17.12 7.49 -7.66
C THR A 17 -17.88 7.78 -8.95
N GLU A 18 -17.97 9.04 -9.37
CA GLU A 18 -18.61 9.41 -10.65
C GLU A 18 -17.95 8.72 -11.85
N LEU A 19 -16.61 8.66 -11.88
CA LEU A 19 -15.90 7.99 -12.96
C LEU A 19 -16.11 6.47 -12.93
N GLN A 20 -16.16 5.87 -11.73
CA GLN A 20 -16.45 4.45 -11.57
C GLN A 20 -17.86 4.12 -12.07
N GLU A 21 -18.88 4.88 -11.64
CA GLU A 21 -20.27 4.70 -12.09
C GLU A 21 -20.39 4.84 -13.62
N ARG A 22 -19.69 5.80 -14.22
CA ARG A 22 -19.65 5.97 -15.68
C ARG A 22 -18.99 4.79 -16.38
N TRP A 23 -17.90 4.27 -15.83
CA TRP A 23 -17.22 3.10 -16.37
C TRP A 23 -18.12 1.86 -16.29
N GLU A 24 -18.79 1.65 -15.14
CA GLU A 24 -19.73 0.53 -14.95
C GLU A 24 -20.94 0.62 -15.88
N GLY A 25 -21.45 1.82 -16.13
CA GLY A 25 -22.60 2.05 -17.01
C GLY A 25 -22.28 1.91 -18.50
N ASN A 26 -21.08 2.28 -18.94
CA ASN A 26 -20.67 2.20 -20.36
C ASN A 26 -19.14 2.08 -20.52
N PRO A 27 -18.56 0.87 -20.34
CA PRO A 27 -17.11 0.68 -20.39
C PRO A 27 -16.48 1.06 -21.73
N ASP A 28 -17.19 0.83 -22.84
CA ASP A 28 -16.68 1.03 -24.20
C ASP A 28 -16.51 2.51 -24.57
N GLN A 29 -17.25 3.41 -23.90
CA GLN A 29 -17.19 4.86 -24.12
C GLN A 29 -16.50 5.59 -22.97
N PHE A 30 -15.92 4.86 -22.02
CA PHE A 30 -15.25 5.47 -20.89
C PHE A 30 -13.98 6.22 -21.33
N SER A 31 -13.86 7.48 -20.94
CA SER A 31 -12.66 8.28 -21.18
C SER A 31 -11.62 8.04 -20.08
N TRP A 32 -10.52 7.38 -20.45
CA TRP A 32 -9.41 7.11 -19.54
C TRP A 32 -8.60 8.36 -19.18
N GLU A 33 -8.67 9.41 -20.00
CA GLU A 33 -8.00 10.69 -19.75
C GLU A 33 -8.48 11.33 -18.44
N ALA A 34 -9.79 11.32 -18.20
CA ALA A 34 -10.37 11.85 -16.96
C ALA A 34 -9.93 11.07 -15.71
N LEU A 35 -9.69 9.76 -15.85
CA LEU A 35 -9.14 8.92 -14.77
C LEU A 35 -7.67 9.22 -14.53
N GLN A 36 -6.90 9.46 -15.59
CA GLN A 36 -5.49 9.81 -15.51
C GLN A 36 -5.29 11.18 -14.83
N GLU A 37 -6.10 12.18 -15.18
CA GLU A 37 -6.10 13.48 -14.51
C GLU A 37 -6.40 13.35 -13.01
N LEU A 38 -7.44 12.56 -12.67
CA LEU A 38 -7.80 12.31 -11.29
C LEU A 38 -6.66 11.61 -10.53
N ALA A 39 -6.04 10.59 -11.14
CA ALA A 39 -4.90 9.88 -10.55
C ALA A 39 -3.71 10.82 -10.31
N SER A 40 -3.42 11.73 -11.25
CA SER A 40 -2.36 12.73 -11.09
C SER A 40 -2.66 13.73 -9.98
N ALA A 41 -3.90 14.23 -9.89
CA ALA A 41 -4.32 15.12 -8.81
C ALA A 41 -4.27 14.42 -7.46
N GLY A 42 -4.72 13.15 -7.42
CA GLY A 42 -4.68 12.31 -6.24
C GLY A 42 -3.25 12.01 -5.77
N ALA A 43 -2.32 11.71 -6.68
CA ALA A 43 -0.92 11.46 -6.34
C ALA A 43 -0.27 12.69 -5.69
N HIS A 44 -0.53 13.88 -6.22
CA HIS A 44 -0.04 15.13 -5.64
C HIS A 44 -0.64 15.38 -4.24
N ALA A 45 -1.97 15.28 -4.11
CA ALA A 45 -2.65 15.44 -2.83
C ALA A 45 -2.21 14.39 -1.78
N TYR A 46 -1.94 13.16 -2.22
CA TYR A 46 -1.41 12.11 -1.36
C TYR A 46 -0.02 12.44 -0.85
N ASN A 47 0.84 13.03 -1.69
CA ASN A 47 2.22 13.37 -1.32
C ASN A 47 2.30 14.63 -0.44
N ASP A 48 1.38 15.58 -0.57
CA ASP A 48 1.42 16.89 0.12
C ASP A 48 0.92 16.91 1.59
N GLU A 49 0.59 15.74 2.18
CA GLU A 49 0.26 15.51 3.59
C GLU A 49 -0.86 16.38 4.23
N ALA A 50 -2.13 15.92 4.26
CA ALA A 50 -3.11 16.37 5.28
C ALA A 50 -4.45 15.58 5.36
N GLY A 51 -4.47 14.26 5.14
CA GLY A 51 -5.71 13.50 5.31
C GLY A 51 -5.59 11.98 5.17
N PRO A 52 -6.67 11.22 5.46
CA PRO A 52 -6.75 9.82 5.06
C PRO A 52 -6.48 9.74 3.56
N SER A 53 -5.56 8.85 3.19
CA SER A 53 -5.10 8.71 1.81
C SER A 53 -6.29 8.47 0.89
N PHE A 54 -6.48 9.36 -0.10
CA PHE A 54 -7.44 9.15 -1.19
C PHE A 54 -7.27 7.75 -1.82
N HIS A 55 -6.03 7.31 -2.01
CA HIS A 55 -5.74 5.97 -2.51
C HIS A 55 -6.15 4.85 -1.55
N ALA A 56 -6.05 5.03 -0.23
CA ALA A 56 -6.54 4.03 0.72
C ALA A 56 -8.06 3.92 0.65
N LEU A 57 -8.76 5.06 0.63
CA LEU A 57 -10.22 5.10 0.52
C LEU A 57 -10.75 4.48 -0.78
N VAL A 58 -9.93 4.49 -1.83
CA VAL A 58 -10.28 3.97 -3.16
C VAL A 58 -9.88 2.51 -3.35
N LEU A 59 -8.81 2.06 -2.70
CA LEU A 59 -8.24 0.72 -2.88
C LEU A 59 -8.67 -0.26 -1.77
N ASP A 60 -9.19 0.24 -0.66
CA ASP A 60 -9.63 -0.59 0.46
C ASP A 60 -11.15 -0.85 0.39
N GLY A 61 -11.56 -2.10 0.53
CA GLY A 61 -12.98 -2.46 0.74
C GLY A 61 -13.88 -2.49 -0.50
N VAL A 62 -13.34 -2.34 -1.72
CA VAL A 62 -14.09 -2.44 -2.99
C VAL A 62 -13.58 -3.57 -3.89
N PRO A 63 -14.43 -4.22 -4.71
CA PRO A 63 -13.96 -5.21 -5.68
C PRO A 63 -13.04 -4.58 -6.73
N HIS A 64 -11.79 -5.06 -6.80
CA HIS A 64 -10.86 -4.57 -7.82
C HIS A 64 -11.27 -5.02 -9.23
N THR A 65 -11.24 -4.06 -10.15
CA THR A 65 -11.57 -4.23 -11.56
C THR A 65 -10.48 -3.62 -12.44
N ALA A 66 -10.62 -3.71 -13.77
CA ALA A 66 -9.73 -3.05 -14.71
C ALA A 66 -9.68 -1.51 -14.52
N PHE A 67 -10.73 -0.91 -13.97
CA PHE A 67 -10.76 0.50 -13.60
C PHE A 67 -9.74 0.82 -12.51
N HIS A 68 -9.77 0.07 -11.41
CA HIS A 68 -8.85 0.21 -10.27
C HIS A 68 -7.40 -0.07 -10.69
N GLU A 69 -7.18 -1.09 -11.50
CA GLU A 69 -5.86 -1.39 -12.05
C GLU A 69 -5.28 -0.23 -12.85
N ARG A 70 -6.06 0.39 -13.73
CA ARG A 70 -5.60 1.55 -14.51
C ARG A 70 -5.41 2.79 -13.66
N PHE A 71 -6.27 3.00 -12.68
CA PHE A 71 -6.11 4.09 -11.71
C PHE A 71 -4.79 3.95 -10.93
N VAL A 72 -4.44 2.75 -10.45
CA VAL A 72 -3.15 2.49 -9.79
C VAL A 72 -1.99 2.76 -10.74
N ARG A 73 -2.06 2.28 -11.99
CA ARG A 73 -1.02 2.54 -12.99
C ARG A 73 -0.79 4.04 -13.17
N PHE A 74 -1.84 4.81 -13.45
CA PHE A 74 -1.72 6.26 -13.65
C PHE A 74 -1.25 6.99 -12.39
N SER A 75 -1.63 6.51 -11.21
CA SER A 75 -1.15 7.09 -9.95
C SER A 75 0.35 6.90 -9.79
N LEU A 76 0.85 5.68 -10.02
CA LEU A 76 2.28 5.36 -9.96
C LEU A 76 3.07 6.17 -10.99
N ASP A 77 2.56 6.29 -12.22
CA ASP A 77 3.17 7.11 -13.28
C ASP A 77 3.23 8.60 -12.89
N ALA A 78 2.28 9.06 -12.07
CA ALA A 78 2.23 10.42 -11.51
C ALA A 78 3.07 10.60 -10.23
N GLY A 79 3.83 9.59 -9.79
CA GLY A 79 4.70 9.69 -8.61
C GLY A 79 4.02 9.38 -7.28
N PHE A 80 2.87 8.69 -7.30
CA PHE A 80 2.28 8.11 -6.10
C PHE A 80 3.26 7.14 -5.42
N ASP A 81 3.43 7.30 -4.10
CA ASP A 81 4.27 6.41 -3.31
C ASP A 81 3.42 5.43 -2.47
N PRO A 82 3.26 4.16 -2.91
CA PRO A 82 2.45 3.19 -2.17
C PRO A 82 3.08 2.77 -0.83
N PHE A 83 4.36 3.05 -0.58
CA PHE A 83 5.08 2.62 0.63
C PHE A 83 5.18 3.70 1.69
N ARG A 84 4.46 4.80 1.52
CA ARG A 84 4.48 5.88 2.49
C ARG A 84 3.83 5.43 3.79
N LEU A 85 4.49 5.81 4.89
CA LEU A 85 4.02 5.56 6.24
C LEU A 85 3.36 6.82 6.80
N GLY A 86 2.38 6.64 7.69
CA GLY A 86 1.75 7.72 8.45
C GLY A 86 1.61 7.37 9.93
N THR A 87 1.27 8.37 10.74
CA THR A 87 0.99 8.22 12.16
C THR A 87 -0.51 8.06 12.41
N ALA A 88 -0.89 7.08 13.22
CA ALA A 88 -2.28 6.80 13.55
C ALA A 88 -2.83 7.77 14.62
N GLY A 89 -3.31 8.93 14.20
CA GLY A 89 -3.98 9.88 15.12
C GLY A 89 -3.03 10.63 16.07
N ALA A 90 -3.59 11.58 16.82
CA ALA A 90 -2.81 12.56 17.60
C ALA A 90 -2.09 11.99 18.83
N THR A 91 -2.36 10.73 19.21
CA THR A 91 -1.87 10.13 20.47
C THR A 91 -1.17 8.78 20.29
N GLN A 92 -1.15 8.19 19.10
CA GLN A 92 -0.42 6.93 18.86
C GLN A 92 0.87 7.20 18.08
N SER A 93 1.99 6.82 18.68
CA SER A 93 3.32 6.84 18.07
C SER A 93 3.55 5.70 17.07
N THR A 94 2.51 4.93 16.75
CA THR A 94 2.61 3.79 15.84
C THR A 94 2.64 4.27 14.40
N VAL A 95 3.77 4.05 13.75
CA VAL A 95 3.96 4.27 12.31
C VAL A 95 3.33 3.09 11.57
N ARG A 96 2.44 3.38 10.62
CA ARG A 96 1.75 2.35 9.82
C ARG A 96 1.78 2.68 8.34
N ALA A 97 1.70 1.67 7.49
CA ALA A 97 1.47 1.88 6.07
C ALA A 97 0.14 2.60 5.86
N LEU A 98 0.10 3.52 4.90
CA LEU A 98 -1.13 4.23 4.56
C LEU A 98 -2.06 3.39 3.66
N LEU A 99 -1.56 2.32 3.06
CA LEU A 99 -2.33 1.35 2.30
C LEU A 99 -2.32 -0.01 3.01
N ASP A 100 -3.40 -0.77 2.89
CA ASP A 100 -3.44 -2.15 3.35
C ASP A 100 -2.79 -3.11 2.34
N HIS A 101 -1.47 -3.27 2.45
CA HIS A 101 -0.70 -4.17 1.59
C HIS A 101 -1.08 -5.65 1.78
N ALA A 102 -1.54 -6.03 2.98
CA ALA A 102 -1.95 -7.39 3.27
C ALA A 102 -3.28 -7.72 2.59
N ALA A 103 -4.25 -6.81 2.66
CA ALA A 103 -5.52 -6.95 1.95
C ALA A 103 -5.31 -7.04 0.43
N LEU A 104 -4.44 -6.21 -0.15
CA LEU A 104 -4.13 -6.28 -1.58
C LEU A 104 -3.48 -7.63 -1.96
N ALA A 105 -2.51 -8.11 -1.18
CA ALA A 105 -1.85 -9.39 -1.43
C ALA A 105 -2.82 -10.58 -1.29
N GLN A 106 -3.74 -10.53 -0.31
CA GLN A 106 -4.79 -11.53 -0.16
C GLN A 106 -5.76 -11.50 -1.36
N ALA A 107 -6.20 -10.32 -1.77
CA ALA A 107 -7.08 -10.16 -2.93
C ALA A 107 -6.41 -10.64 -4.23
N ALA A 108 -5.09 -10.45 -4.36
CA ALA A 108 -4.31 -10.92 -5.51
C ALA A 108 -4.36 -12.44 -5.71
N ALA A 109 -4.57 -13.22 -4.64
CA ALA A 109 -4.68 -14.68 -4.74
C ALA A 109 -5.95 -15.14 -5.50
N SER A 110 -6.98 -14.30 -5.59
CA SER A 110 -8.29 -14.67 -6.16
C SER A 110 -8.82 -13.70 -7.22
N ASN A 111 -8.23 -12.50 -7.37
CA ASN A 111 -8.66 -11.49 -8.32
C ASN A 111 -7.51 -11.09 -9.28
N PRO A 112 -7.66 -11.28 -10.60
CA PRO A 112 -6.62 -10.93 -11.57
C PRO A 112 -6.23 -9.44 -11.62
N ALA A 113 -7.16 -8.52 -11.35
CA ALA A 113 -6.86 -7.09 -11.29
C ALA A 113 -6.01 -6.78 -10.05
N SER A 114 -6.40 -7.32 -8.88
CA SER A 114 -5.60 -7.23 -7.65
C SER A 114 -4.20 -7.81 -7.86
N ALA A 115 -4.08 -8.95 -8.55
CA ALA A 115 -2.79 -9.57 -8.84
C ALA A 115 -1.89 -8.66 -9.69
N ARG A 116 -2.45 -7.97 -10.69
CA ARG A 116 -1.71 -7.01 -11.51
C ARG A 116 -1.33 -5.77 -10.72
N MET A 117 -2.22 -5.23 -9.89
CA MET A 117 -1.92 -4.11 -8.99
C MET A 117 -0.81 -4.46 -8.00
N HIS A 118 -0.89 -5.63 -7.37
CA HIS A 118 0.14 -6.14 -6.45
C HIS A 118 1.49 -6.31 -7.15
N ALA A 119 1.50 -6.85 -8.38
CA ALA A 119 2.72 -6.93 -9.18
C ALA A 119 3.32 -5.56 -9.51
N MET A 120 2.49 -4.52 -9.74
CA MET A 120 2.98 -3.15 -9.90
C MET A 120 3.67 -2.64 -8.64
N PHE A 121 3.13 -2.93 -7.45
CA PHE A 121 3.76 -2.54 -6.19
C PHE A 121 5.08 -3.27 -5.97
N LEU A 122 5.14 -4.58 -6.21
CA LEU A 122 6.40 -5.35 -6.13
C LEU A 122 7.48 -4.77 -7.05
N GLU A 123 7.10 -4.38 -8.28
CA GLU A 123 8.04 -3.76 -9.21
C GLU A 123 8.49 -2.38 -8.75
N GLN A 124 7.57 -1.55 -8.23
CA GLN A 124 7.90 -0.25 -7.64
C GLN A 124 8.85 -0.39 -6.45
N ALA A 125 8.65 -1.40 -5.60
CA ALA A 125 9.55 -1.71 -4.49
C ALA A 125 10.95 -2.08 -4.98
N ARG A 126 11.08 -2.88 -6.06
CA ARG A 126 12.40 -3.19 -6.65
C ARG A 126 13.12 -1.94 -7.11
N GLN A 127 12.42 -1.08 -7.84
CA GLN A 127 13.00 0.13 -8.41
C GLN A 127 13.44 1.11 -7.32
N ARG A 128 12.63 1.28 -6.27
CA ARG A 128 12.92 2.20 -5.17
C ARG A 128 13.98 1.65 -4.22
N PHE A 129 13.78 0.45 -3.69
CA PHE A 129 14.56 -0.05 -2.57
C PHE A 129 15.76 -0.89 -3.01
N GLY A 130 15.76 -1.45 -4.22
CA GLY A 130 16.89 -2.25 -4.73
C GLY A 130 18.24 -1.53 -4.61
N PRO A 131 18.38 -0.30 -5.16
CA PRO A 131 19.62 0.48 -5.02
C PRO A 131 19.99 0.79 -3.56
N MET A 132 19.00 1.05 -2.70
CA MET A 132 19.23 1.38 -1.29
C MET A 132 19.72 0.16 -0.50
N VAL A 133 19.14 -1.02 -0.76
CA VAL A 133 19.54 -2.29 -0.15
C VAL A 133 20.94 -2.69 -0.56
N GLU A 134 21.32 -2.50 -1.83
CA GLU A 134 22.69 -2.77 -2.30
C GLU A 134 23.71 -1.84 -1.63
N GLN A 135 23.38 -0.55 -1.46
CA GLN A 135 24.24 0.38 -0.72
C GLN A 135 24.36 0.01 0.76
N ALA A 136 23.26 -0.43 1.40
CA ALA A 136 23.28 -0.86 2.79
C ALA A 136 24.14 -2.12 2.97
N ARG A 137 24.05 -3.09 2.04
CA ARG A 137 24.93 -4.28 1.99
C ARG A 137 26.42 -3.94 1.86
N ALA A 138 26.75 -2.82 1.20
CA ALA A 138 28.13 -2.37 1.04
C ALA A 138 28.73 -1.76 2.34
N GLY A 139 28.03 -1.82 3.46
CA GLY A 139 28.56 -1.46 4.79
C GLY A 139 27.92 -0.22 5.43
N ASN A 140 26.77 0.25 4.93
CA ASN A 140 26.04 1.35 5.54
C ASN A 140 24.91 0.81 6.44
N ALA A 141 25.23 0.51 7.69
CA ALA A 141 24.29 -0.02 8.69
C ALA A 141 23.13 0.94 8.96
N ASP A 142 23.39 2.25 9.02
CA ASP A 142 22.38 3.29 9.28
C ASP A 142 21.31 3.33 8.17
N ALA A 143 21.72 3.12 6.92
CA ALA A 143 20.79 3.00 5.81
C ALA A 143 19.86 1.78 5.97
N MET A 144 20.35 0.67 6.51
CA MET A 144 19.54 -0.53 6.76
C MET A 144 18.48 -0.28 7.83
N GLU A 145 18.87 0.35 8.95
CA GLU A 145 17.95 0.68 10.04
C GLU A 145 16.83 1.62 9.58
N SER A 146 17.14 2.57 8.68
CA SER A 146 16.14 3.49 8.13
C SER A 146 15.08 2.81 7.25
N LEU A 147 15.39 1.65 6.67
CA LEU A 147 14.47 0.90 5.80
C LEU A 147 13.55 -0.05 6.57
N GLN A 148 13.96 -0.50 7.77
CA GLN A 148 13.20 -1.48 8.54
C GLN A 148 11.73 -1.10 8.78
N PRO A 149 11.37 0.15 9.13
CA PRO A 149 9.97 0.50 9.37
C PRO A 149 9.09 0.29 8.13
N VAL A 150 9.57 0.70 6.96
CA VAL A 150 8.83 0.56 5.70
C VAL A 150 8.73 -0.92 5.30
N PHE A 151 9.84 -1.66 5.41
CA PHE A 151 9.86 -3.08 5.08
C PHE A 151 8.97 -3.92 5.98
N THR A 152 8.84 -3.53 7.24
CA THR A 152 7.96 -4.19 8.21
C THR A 152 6.49 -3.86 7.93
N ALA A 153 6.17 -2.59 7.69
CA ALA A 153 4.79 -2.15 7.51
C ALA A 153 4.19 -2.51 6.15
N CYS A 154 5.02 -2.70 5.12
CA CYS A 154 4.59 -2.97 3.74
C CYS A 154 5.01 -4.35 3.23
N ALA A 155 5.36 -5.29 4.12
CA ALA A 155 6.06 -6.54 3.80
C ALA A 155 5.42 -7.32 2.64
N GLU A 156 4.10 -7.37 2.60
CA GLU A 156 3.34 -8.14 1.62
C GLU A 156 3.49 -7.60 0.19
N SER A 157 3.92 -6.34 0.03
CA SER A 157 4.23 -5.72 -1.27
C SER A 157 5.72 -5.43 -1.47
N ILE A 158 6.60 -5.98 -0.63
CA ILE A 158 8.05 -5.95 -0.84
C ILE A 158 8.52 -7.31 -1.38
N PRO A 159 9.35 -7.33 -2.45
CA PRO A 159 9.92 -8.56 -2.97
C PRO A 159 10.71 -9.33 -1.90
N SER A 160 10.50 -10.65 -1.85
CA SER A 160 11.11 -11.54 -0.85
C SER A 160 12.64 -11.45 -0.79
N GLU A 161 13.28 -11.22 -1.94
CA GLU A 161 14.72 -11.05 -2.09
C GLU A 161 15.25 -9.79 -1.39
N LEU A 162 14.43 -8.73 -1.31
CA LEU A 162 14.76 -7.51 -0.58
C LEU A 162 14.42 -7.65 0.91
N LEU A 163 13.26 -8.24 1.23
CA LEU A 163 12.88 -8.56 2.61
C LEU A 163 13.93 -9.39 3.33
N ALA A 164 14.50 -10.39 2.65
CA ALA A 164 15.51 -11.29 3.21
C ALA A 164 16.78 -10.56 3.68
N VAL A 165 17.01 -9.33 3.22
CA VAL A 165 18.18 -8.51 3.58
C VAL A 165 17.88 -7.62 4.76
N VAL A 166 16.75 -6.90 4.70
CA VAL A 166 16.41 -5.85 5.66
C VAL A 166 15.72 -6.42 6.90
N VAL A 167 14.81 -7.38 6.70
CA VAL A 167 14.01 -8.01 7.74
C VAL A 167 13.90 -9.53 7.48
N PRO A 168 15.01 -10.29 7.66
CA PRO A 168 15.08 -11.71 7.28
C PRO A 168 14.07 -12.61 7.98
N GLU A 169 13.62 -12.24 9.18
CA GLU A 169 12.58 -12.95 9.92
C GLU A 169 11.24 -12.95 9.16
N LEU A 170 10.86 -11.80 8.57
CA LEU A 170 9.62 -11.68 7.79
C LEU A 170 9.73 -12.45 6.47
N ALA A 171 10.88 -12.45 5.81
CA ALA A 171 11.08 -13.24 4.59
C ALA A 171 10.88 -14.75 4.83
N ARG A 172 11.31 -15.25 6.00
CA ARG A 172 11.09 -16.66 6.39
C ARG A 172 9.63 -16.98 6.66
N ALA A 173 8.90 -16.06 7.30
CA ALA A 173 7.47 -16.21 7.53
C ALA A 173 6.66 -16.27 6.21
N HIS A 174 7.06 -15.49 5.20
CA HIS A 174 6.42 -15.49 3.88
C HIS A 174 6.80 -16.71 3.00
N GLY A 175 7.97 -17.31 3.20
CA GLY A 175 8.43 -18.49 2.46
C GLY A 175 7.88 -19.83 2.98
N GLY A 176 7.32 -19.86 4.19
CA GLY A 176 6.70 -21.03 4.81
C GLY A 176 5.22 -21.16 4.44
N GLY A 177 4.91 -21.54 3.20
CA GLY A 177 3.53 -21.70 2.76
C GLY A 177 2.74 -22.73 3.58
N ALA A 178 1.69 -22.27 4.27
CA ALA A 178 0.49 -23.04 4.59
C ALA A 178 -0.63 -22.08 4.97
N GLY A 179 -1.69 -22.04 4.17
CA GLY A 179 -2.94 -21.36 4.53
C GLY A 179 -3.49 -21.93 5.83
N GLY A 180 -3.46 -21.12 6.89
CA GLY A 180 -4.24 -21.33 8.10
C GLY A 180 -5.46 -20.42 8.06
N PRO A 181 -6.64 -20.89 8.53
CA PRO A 181 -7.81 -20.03 8.66
C PRO A 181 -7.54 -19.02 9.80
N PHE A 182 -7.49 -17.74 9.48
CA PHE A 182 -7.52 -16.70 10.51
C PHE A 182 -8.99 -16.33 10.79
N PRO A 183 -9.40 -16.29 12.08
CA PRO A 183 -10.78 -16.09 12.47
C PRO A 183 -11.23 -14.67 12.14
N GLY A 184 -12.46 -14.55 11.66
CA GLY A 184 -13.05 -13.29 11.22
C GLY A 184 -13.18 -12.25 12.34
N GLU A 185 -13.22 -11.00 11.88
CA GLU A 185 -13.82 -9.84 12.56
C GLU A 185 -13.55 -9.73 14.06
N GLU A 186 -12.32 -9.38 14.45
CA GLU A 186 -11.97 -8.49 15.57
C GLU A 186 -10.45 -8.57 15.82
N GLY A 187 -9.73 -7.47 15.54
CA GLY A 187 -8.31 -7.34 15.86
C GLY A 187 -7.37 -7.53 14.68
N TYR A 188 -7.25 -6.50 13.83
CA TYR A 188 -6.12 -6.36 12.92
C TYR A 188 -4.85 -6.14 13.75
N LEU A 189 -4.22 -7.24 14.15
CA LEU A 189 -2.80 -7.25 14.44
C LEU A 189 -2.11 -7.77 13.18
N SER A 190 -1.26 -6.94 12.57
CA SER A 190 -0.46 -7.35 11.41
C SER A 190 0.43 -8.54 11.78
N ALA A 191 0.86 -9.34 10.79
CA ALA A 191 1.84 -10.41 11.00
C ALA A 191 3.12 -9.91 11.72
N ALA A 192 3.43 -8.62 11.57
CA ALA A 192 4.49 -7.93 12.31
C ALA A 192 4.21 -7.81 13.82
N GLU A 193 2.96 -7.61 14.24
CA GLU A 193 2.58 -7.50 15.66
C GLU A 193 2.52 -8.88 16.35
N SER A 194 2.10 -9.94 15.62
CA SER A 194 2.19 -11.32 16.13
C SER A 194 3.62 -11.80 16.36
N ALA A 195 4.58 -11.35 15.54
CA ALA A 195 6.00 -11.66 15.72
C ALA A 195 6.59 -10.97 16.96
N ILE A 196 6.10 -9.78 17.31
CA ILE A 196 6.54 -9.02 18.49
C ILE A 196 5.94 -9.60 19.78
N ASP A 197 4.69 -10.05 19.76
CA ASP A 197 4.03 -10.61 20.96
C ASP A 197 4.57 -12.00 21.33
N SER A 198 4.99 -12.79 20.33
CA SER A 198 5.62 -14.11 20.54
C SER A 198 7.02 -14.05 21.18
N ALA A 199 7.64 -12.86 21.23
CA ALA A 199 9.00 -12.66 21.75
C ALA A 199 9.04 -12.20 23.22
N ARG A 200 7.88 -12.01 23.89
CA ARG A 200 7.84 -11.70 25.32
C ARG A 200 8.04 -12.98 26.17
N PRO A 201 8.99 -13.01 27.12
CA PRO A 201 9.01 -14.06 28.12
C PRO A 201 7.75 -13.93 28.97
N GLN A 202 6.99 -15.02 29.11
CA GLN A 202 5.89 -15.11 30.05
C GLN A 202 6.43 -14.91 31.46
N GLY A 203 6.11 -13.77 32.06
CA GLY A 203 6.30 -13.49 33.48
C GLY A 203 5.03 -13.81 34.26
#